data_AF-A0A924SPJ7-F1
#
_entry.id   AF-A0A924SPJ7-F1
#
_cell.length_a   1.000
_cell.length_b   1.000
_cell.length_c   1.000
_cell.angle_alpha   90.00
_cell.angle_beta   90.00
_cell.angle_gamma   90.00
#
_symmetry.space_group_name_H-M   'P 1'
#
loop_
_entity.id
_entity.type
_entity.pdbx_description
1 polymer ?
#
loop_
_entity_poly.entity_id
_entity_poly.type
_entity_poly.pdbx_seq_one_letter_code
_entity_poly.pdbx_strand_id
1 'polypeptide(L)'
;MTPSQKILQKVGLKDLDVNEEVEVTPGTDEVEVTPGTDEVENPRRSFFKKSALGGIALGGAFMFSPFEDIIAQSTQKVSRYGAPSDLKITDMRYCVTTVLGRTAIIRIDTNQGIYGLGEVRDGADERYALMLKSRIIGENPCNVEMIFKKIRQFGGQSRQAGGVCAVEMALWDICGKAYNVPAWQLLGGRYRDKIRLYADTPEAGSPEEQKKLMNYRINDQGYTWLKMDLGIGELKNVPGGLVNSKFWENSKGDLAQWGDQSNYMSYGNTQHPFTQIQITDKGLDELAKLVDTVRGMLGYDIPLSTDHYGHFDLNNGIRLGKAIEKYRLAWLEDIVSWELTDQWKTMSDALETPLLTGEDIYLLKNFKPLIDAHAVDIVHPDLSSSGGLLETKRIGDYAEEHGVAMAMHQAGTPVSFMANVHCAAATQNFLALEHHSIDLPWWESLVKTTDGRKLITKGFANLPLTAPGLGIELNEEVVKQHLHPTDKTYFEPTPQWNEKRSHDRIFS
;
A
#
# COMPACT_ATOMS: atom_id res chain seq x y z
N MET A 1 43.32 21.89 23.14
CA MET A 1 42.90 20.51 23.40
C MET A 1 41.40 20.41 23.27
N THR A 2 40.90 19.72 22.24
CA THR A 2 39.47 19.60 21.92
C THR A 2 38.75 18.68 22.94
N PRO A 3 37.40 18.71 23.01
CA PRO A 3 36.65 17.79 23.87
C PRO A 3 36.97 16.31 23.59
N SER A 4 37.21 15.96 22.32
CA SER A 4 37.63 14.61 21.90
C SER A 4 38.99 14.22 22.51
N GLN A 5 39.97 15.11 22.44
CA GLN A 5 41.32 14.86 22.98
C GLN A 5 41.34 14.66 24.50
N LYS A 6 40.43 15.32 25.25
CA LYS A 6 40.28 15.12 26.70
C LYS A 6 39.66 13.77 27.06
N ILE A 7 38.79 13.23 26.19
CA ILE A 7 38.15 11.93 26.38
C ILE A 7 39.15 10.80 26.11
N LEU A 8 39.92 10.91 25.02
CA LEU A 8 40.95 9.94 24.64
C LEU A 8 42.06 9.81 25.70
N GLN A 9 42.50 10.93 26.27
CA GLN A 9 43.47 10.93 27.36
C GLN A 9 42.92 10.28 28.64
N LYS A 10 41.62 10.41 28.93
CA LYS A 10 40.96 9.80 30.08
C LYS A 10 40.82 8.27 29.97
N VAL A 11 40.84 7.73 28.75
CA VAL A 11 40.68 6.28 28.49
C VAL A 11 41.97 5.61 28.03
N GLY A 12 43.11 6.30 28.09
CA GLY A 12 44.43 5.73 27.83
C GLY A 12 44.71 5.38 26.36
N LEU A 13 43.94 5.94 25.43
CA LEU A 13 44.10 5.71 24.00
C LEU A 13 44.71 6.95 23.34
N LYS A 14 45.75 6.76 22.52
CA LYS A 14 46.36 7.81 21.70
C LYS A 14 45.73 7.78 20.30
N ASP A 15 45.57 8.96 19.70
CA ASP A 15 45.18 9.08 18.29
C ASP A 15 46.22 8.37 17.40
N LEU A 16 45.75 7.71 16.34
CA LEU A 16 46.60 7.22 15.26
C LEU A 16 46.96 8.41 14.38
N ASP A 17 48.25 8.77 14.33
CA ASP A 17 48.76 9.78 13.41
C ASP A 17 48.55 9.30 11.97
N VAL A 18 47.63 9.95 11.26
CA VAL A 18 47.47 9.81 9.82
C VAL A 18 48.29 10.92 9.16
N ASN A 19 49.57 10.66 8.96
CA ASN A 19 50.46 11.42 8.08
C ASN A 19 51.64 10.53 7.69
N GLU A 20 51.43 9.62 6.74
CA GLU A 20 52.50 9.13 5.89
C GLU A 20 52.09 9.39 4.44
N GLU A 21 52.79 10.35 3.84
CA GLU A 21 52.77 10.65 2.41
C GLU A 21 53.28 9.43 1.64
N VAL A 22 52.48 8.91 0.72
CA VAL A 22 52.92 7.85 -0.21
C VAL A 22 53.60 8.52 -1.41
N GLU A 23 54.93 8.57 -1.40
CA GLU A 23 55.72 8.79 -2.61
C GLU A 23 55.70 7.51 -3.47
N VAL A 24 55.32 7.66 -4.74
CA VAL A 24 55.32 6.57 -5.73
C VAL A 24 56.56 6.72 -6.61
N THR A 25 57.43 5.70 -6.61
CA THR A 25 58.45 5.49 -7.65
C THR A 25 58.36 4.07 -8.22
N PRO A 26 58.46 3.86 -9.55
CA PRO A 26 58.24 2.55 -10.18
C PRO A 26 59.55 1.77 -10.40
N GLY A 27 59.53 0.45 -10.21
CA GLY A 27 60.65 -0.43 -10.63
C GLY A 27 60.58 -1.87 -10.11
N THR A 28 60.17 -2.77 -11.01
CA THR A 28 60.60 -4.17 -11.30
C THR A 28 61.19 -5.14 -10.25
N ASP A 29 60.79 -6.42 -10.45
CA ASP A 29 61.48 -7.70 -10.18
C ASP A 29 61.12 -8.53 -8.93
N GLU A 30 60.19 -9.48 -9.16
CA GLU A 30 60.32 -10.95 -9.02
C GLU A 30 60.80 -11.66 -7.72
N VAL A 31 59.97 -12.67 -7.36
CA VAL A 31 60.19 -13.94 -6.60
C VAL A 31 60.12 -13.92 -5.05
N GLU A 32 59.12 -14.60 -4.46
CA GLU A 32 59.19 -16.02 -4.00
C GLU A 32 57.92 -16.40 -3.18
N VAL A 33 57.24 -17.51 -3.51
CA VAL A 33 56.06 -18.01 -2.81
C VAL A 33 56.46 -19.17 -1.89
N THR A 34 56.18 -19.02 -0.59
CA THR A 34 56.15 -20.14 0.37
C THR A 34 54.72 -20.30 0.94
N PRO A 35 54.19 -21.52 1.10
CA PRO A 35 52.82 -21.73 1.57
C PRO A 35 52.80 -21.79 3.11
N GLY A 36 52.34 -20.70 3.74
CA GLY A 36 51.98 -20.66 5.16
C GLY A 36 50.47 -20.87 5.34
N THR A 37 50.10 -21.93 6.04
CA THR A 37 48.74 -22.20 6.50
C THR A 37 48.39 -21.26 7.64
N ASP A 38 47.58 -20.23 7.38
CA ASP A 38 46.90 -19.47 8.43
C ASP A 38 45.39 -19.46 8.16
N GLU A 39 44.66 -20.20 8.99
CA GLU A 39 43.21 -20.08 9.11
C GLU A 39 42.88 -18.64 9.54
N VAL A 40 42.13 -17.92 8.70
CA VAL A 40 41.61 -16.59 9.04
C VAL A 40 40.58 -16.73 10.17
N GLU A 41 41.02 -16.50 11.40
CA GLU A 41 40.17 -16.52 12.59
C GLU A 41 39.17 -15.35 12.56
N ASN A 42 37.86 -15.65 12.64
CA ASN A 42 36.79 -14.66 12.56
C ASN A 42 36.91 -13.62 13.70
N PRO A 43 37.02 -12.30 13.40
CA PRO A 43 37.22 -11.24 14.40
C PRO A 43 36.14 -11.21 15.50
N ARG A 44 34.94 -11.71 15.21
CA ARG A 44 33.84 -11.81 16.19
C ARG A 44 34.10 -12.85 17.27
N ARG A 45 34.80 -13.96 16.98
CA ARG A 45 35.15 -15.00 17.98
C ARG A 45 36.21 -14.53 18.98
N SER A 46 37.18 -13.75 18.52
CA SER A 46 38.21 -13.10 19.35
C SER A 46 37.60 -12.07 20.32
N PHE A 47 36.62 -11.29 19.84
CA PHE A 47 35.92 -10.31 20.66
C PHE A 47 35.10 -10.94 21.79
N PHE A 48 34.39 -12.05 21.54
CA PHE A 48 33.65 -12.76 22.59
C PHE A 48 34.54 -13.41 23.65
N LYS A 49 35.73 -13.92 23.26
CA LYS A 49 36.72 -14.45 24.21
C LYS A 49 37.29 -13.37 25.13
N LYS A 50 37.48 -12.14 24.64
CA LYS A 50 38.02 -11.02 25.43
C LYS A 50 36.95 -10.31 26.28
N SER A 51 35.72 -10.20 25.79
CA SER A 51 34.62 -9.56 26.52
C SER A 51 34.09 -10.41 27.69
N ALA A 52 34.22 -11.74 27.62
CA ALA A 52 33.85 -12.64 28.72
C ALA A 52 34.74 -12.48 29.98
N LEU A 53 35.95 -11.92 29.84
CA LEU A 53 36.87 -11.65 30.94
C LEU A 53 36.77 -10.22 31.50
N GLY A 54 36.17 -9.28 30.76
CA GLY A 54 36.10 -7.86 31.14
C GLY A 54 34.81 -7.41 31.82
N GLY A 55 33.76 -8.26 31.84
CA GLY A 55 32.41 -7.90 32.28
C GLY A 55 31.98 -8.42 33.65
N ILE A 56 32.90 -8.95 34.48
CA ILE A 56 32.57 -9.46 35.82
C ILE A 56 32.77 -8.34 36.85
N ALA A 57 31.87 -7.36 36.88
CA ALA A 57 31.85 -6.38 37.96
C ALA A 57 30.48 -5.71 38.18
N LEU A 58 29.37 -6.47 38.20
CA LEU A 58 28.08 -5.92 38.63
C LEU A 58 27.21 -6.97 39.36
N GLY A 59 27.09 -6.81 40.68
CA GLY A 59 25.99 -7.33 41.51
C GLY A 59 26.12 -8.78 41.99
N GLY A 60 26.28 -8.96 43.32
CA GLY A 60 26.39 -10.26 44.00
C GLY A 60 25.19 -11.21 43.90
N ALA A 61 24.19 -10.92 43.05
CA ALA A 61 23.04 -11.77 42.81
C ALA A 61 23.23 -12.80 41.69
N PHE A 62 24.29 -12.69 40.87
CA PHE A 62 24.50 -13.55 39.69
C PHE A 62 25.55 -14.66 39.88
N MET A 63 26.14 -14.78 41.07
CA MET A 63 27.26 -15.71 41.30
C MET A 63 26.84 -17.20 41.36
N PHE A 64 25.53 -17.48 41.41
CA PHE A 64 24.98 -18.83 41.62
C PHE A 64 23.97 -19.27 40.54
N SER A 65 23.77 -18.48 39.49
CA SER A 65 22.90 -18.88 38.37
C SER A 65 23.70 -19.73 37.38
N PRO A 66 23.14 -20.85 36.88
CA PRO A 66 23.74 -21.61 35.79
C PRO A 66 24.12 -20.70 34.62
N PHE A 67 25.28 -20.94 34.02
CA PHE A 67 25.79 -20.14 32.89
C PHE A 67 24.78 -20.04 31.73
N GLU A 68 23.99 -21.08 31.52
CA GLU A 68 22.90 -21.14 30.53
C GLU A 68 21.78 -20.13 30.83
N ASP A 69 21.41 -19.94 32.10
CA ASP A 69 20.39 -18.98 32.52
C ASP A 69 20.88 -17.53 32.35
N ILE A 70 22.15 -17.28 32.62
CA ILE A 70 22.78 -15.96 32.41
C ILE A 70 22.84 -15.62 30.90
N ILE A 71 23.15 -16.59 30.05
CA ILE A 71 23.09 -16.41 28.59
C ILE A 71 21.66 -16.24 28.11
N ALA A 72 20.70 -17.04 28.58
CA ALA A 72 19.29 -16.91 28.20
C ALA A 72 18.72 -15.55 28.57
N GLN A 73 19.07 -15.02 29.75
CA GLN A 73 18.60 -13.73 30.25
C GLN A 73 19.32 -12.54 29.59
N SER A 74 20.60 -12.69 29.22
CA SER A 74 21.37 -11.64 28.50
C SER A 74 21.09 -11.59 26.99
N THR A 75 20.73 -12.72 26.38
CA THR A 75 20.35 -12.81 24.95
C THR A 75 18.85 -12.64 24.71
N GLN A 76 18.02 -12.63 25.76
CA GLN A 76 16.58 -12.35 25.68
C GLN A 76 16.25 -11.00 25.01
N LYS A 77 17.18 -10.03 25.08
CA LYS A 77 17.03 -8.68 24.47
C LYS A 77 17.84 -8.50 23.19
N VAL A 78 18.58 -9.51 22.75
CA VAL A 78 19.31 -9.47 21.47
C VAL A 78 18.40 -10.09 20.41
N SER A 79 18.18 -9.36 19.32
CA SER A 79 17.49 -9.90 18.14
C SER A 79 18.05 -11.28 17.81
N ARG A 80 17.21 -12.32 17.84
CA ARG A 80 17.62 -13.70 17.51
C ARG A 80 17.91 -13.87 16.03
N TYR A 81 17.62 -12.85 15.22
CA TYR A 81 17.88 -12.83 13.80
C TYR A 81 19.38 -12.57 13.55
N GLY A 82 19.92 -13.16 12.49
CA GLY A 82 21.24 -12.82 11.99
C GLY A 82 21.31 -11.34 11.60
N ALA A 83 22.48 -10.88 11.14
CA ALA A 83 22.58 -9.51 10.65
C ALA A 83 21.60 -9.31 9.48
N PRO A 84 20.87 -8.18 9.38
CA PRO A 84 20.00 -7.88 8.24
C PRO A 84 20.72 -7.95 6.89
N SER A 85 22.05 -7.75 6.87
CA SER A 85 22.91 -7.94 5.70
C SER A 85 22.91 -9.38 5.15
N ASP A 86 22.63 -10.37 5.99
CA ASP A 86 22.71 -11.79 5.67
C ASP A 86 21.34 -12.41 5.35
N LEU A 87 20.27 -11.59 5.34
CA LEU A 87 18.93 -12.03 4.95
C LEU A 87 18.93 -12.41 3.47
N LYS A 88 18.21 -13.49 3.17
CA LYS A 88 17.95 -13.96 1.81
C LYS A 88 16.52 -14.42 1.72
N ILE A 89 15.83 -14.01 0.65
CA ILE A 89 14.52 -14.53 0.29
C ILE A 89 14.66 -16.01 -0.06
N THR A 90 13.86 -16.86 0.59
CA THR A 90 13.89 -18.32 0.40
C THR A 90 12.64 -18.85 -0.29
N ASP A 91 11.51 -18.17 -0.11
CA ASP A 91 10.24 -18.63 -0.67
C ASP A 91 9.25 -17.47 -0.87
N MET A 92 8.24 -17.73 -1.69
CA MET A 92 7.07 -16.87 -1.89
C MET A 92 5.85 -17.78 -1.98
N ARG A 93 4.86 -17.52 -1.14
CA ARG A 93 3.65 -18.32 -1.01
C ARG A 93 2.44 -17.42 -0.99
N TYR A 94 1.27 -18.01 -1.13
CA TYR A 94 0.03 -17.23 -1.15
C TYR A 94 -1.13 -17.97 -0.46
N CYS A 95 -2.15 -17.20 -0.14
CA CYS A 95 -3.51 -17.69 0.05
C CYS A 95 -4.49 -16.71 -0.62
N VAL A 96 -5.70 -17.17 -0.92
CA VAL A 96 -6.72 -16.34 -1.57
C VAL A 96 -7.93 -16.24 -0.66
N THR A 97 -8.35 -15.02 -0.35
CA THR A 97 -9.50 -14.74 0.53
C THR A 97 -10.74 -14.36 -0.28
N THR A 98 -11.91 -14.38 0.38
CA THR A 98 -13.17 -13.87 -0.19
C THR A 98 -13.35 -12.37 -0.05
N VAL A 99 -12.39 -11.64 0.54
CA VAL A 99 -12.48 -10.18 0.65
C VAL A 99 -12.58 -9.60 -0.75
N LEU A 100 -13.62 -8.79 -0.98
CA LEU A 100 -13.95 -8.20 -2.28
C LEU A 100 -14.02 -9.23 -3.42
N GLY A 101 -14.66 -10.37 -3.13
CA GLY A 101 -14.81 -11.47 -4.08
C GLY A 101 -13.58 -12.36 -4.17
N ARG A 102 -12.39 -11.79 -4.45
CA ARG A 102 -11.12 -12.51 -4.53
C ARG A 102 -9.95 -11.56 -4.26
N THR A 103 -9.23 -11.77 -3.16
CA THR A 103 -8.01 -11.00 -2.86
C THR A 103 -6.91 -11.93 -2.35
N ALA A 104 -5.75 -11.92 -3.01
CA ALA A 104 -4.63 -12.81 -2.69
C ALA A 104 -3.62 -12.14 -1.74
N ILE A 105 -3.30 -12.81 -0.64
CA ILE A 105 -2.24 -12.39 0.29
C ILE A 105 -0.97 -13.15 -0.08
N ILE A 106 0.13 -12.43 -0.23
CA ILE A 106 1.46 -12.96 -0.51
C ILE A 106 2.28 -12.98 0.78
N ARG A 107 2.96 -14.08 1.01
CA ARG A 107 3.95 -14.26 2.07
C ARG A 107 5.32 -14.52 1.45
N ILE A 108 6.33 -13.75 1.86
CA ILE A 108 7.73 -13.96 1.47
C ILE A 108 8.50 -14.42 2.70
N ASP A 109 9.11 -15.61 2.63
CA ASP A 109 9.90 -16.19 3.71
C ASP A 109 11.40 -15.93 3.50
N THR A 110 12.16 -15.88 4.60
CA THR A 110 13.61 -15.67 4.60
C THR A 110 14.38 -16.77 5.32
N ASN A 111 15.69 -16.84 5.08
CA ASN A 111 16.62 -17.77 5.71
C ASN A 111 16.82 -17.57 7.22
N GLN A 112 16.24 -16.54 7.83
CA GLN A 112 16.37 -16.24 9.26
C GLN A 112 15.04 -16.35 10.01
N GLY A 113 14.00 -16.92 9.39
CA GLY A 113 12.69 -17.11 10.03
C GLY A 113 11.83 -15.85 10.14
N ILE A 114 12.27 -14.73 9.54
CA ILE A 114 11.42 -13.54 9.30
C ILE A 114 10.63 -13.77 8.01
N TYR A 115 9.37 -13.37 8.00
CA TYR A 115 8.55 -13.31 6.80
C TYR A 115 7.85 -11.95 6.67
N GLY A 116 7.51 -11.60 5.44
CA GLY A 116 6.75 -10.40 5.09
C GLY A 116 5.42 -10.72 4.47
N LEU A 117 4.46 -9.83 4.68
CA LEU A 117 3.12 -9.89 4.09
C LEU A 117 2.94 -8.77 3.08
N GLY A 118 2.34 -9.12 1.95
CA GLY A 118 1.85 -8.17 0.95
C GLY A 118 0.57 -8.69 0.33
N GLU A 119 -0.03 -7.90 -0.55
CA GLU A 119 -1.35 -8.20 -1.10
C GLU A 119 -1.41 -7.83 -2.57
N VAL A 120 -1.99 -8.73 -3.36
CA VAL A 120 -2.30 -8.50 -4.77
C VAL A 120 -3.67 -7.83 -4.83
N ARG A 121 -3.79 -6.74 -5.61
CA ARG A 121 -5.01 -5.93 -5.79
C ARG A 121 -6.26 -6.82 -5.98
N ASP A 122 -7.39 -6.39 -5.42
CA ASP A 122 -8.69 -7.07 -5.52
C ASP A 122 -9.02 -7.47 -6.98
N GLY A 123 -9.57 -8.67 -7.13
CA GLY A 123 -9.91 -9.24 -8.44
C GLY A 123 -8.72 -9.67 -9.31
N ALA A 124 -7.49 -9.28 -8.97
CA ALA A 124 -6.30 -9.70 -9.69
C ALA A 124 -5.88 -11.14 -9.32
N ASP A 125 -5.13 -11.74 -10.23
CA ASP A 125 -4.66 -13.11 -10.10
C ASP A 125 -3.28 -13.15 -9.39
N GLU A 126 -3.14 -14.04 -8.41
CA GLU A 126 -1.91 -14.25 -7.64
C GLU A 126 -0.69 -14.57 -8.52
N ARG A 127 -0.90 -15.07 -9.74
CA ARG A 127 0.17 -15.36 -10.70
C ARG A 127 0.97 -14.11 -11.06
N TYR A 128 0.40 -12.91 -10.97
CA TYR A 128 1.14 -11.65 -11.12
C TYR A 128 2.28 -11.54 -10.10
N ALA A 129 2.10 -12.04 -8.87
CA ALA A 129 3.17 -12.10 -7.87
C ALA A 129 4.06 -13.33 -8.07
N LEU A 130 3.45 -14.51 -8.25
CA LEU A 130 4.20 -15.77 -8.33
C LEU A 130 5.20 -15.82 -9.48
N MET A 131 4.91 -15.16 -10.62
CA MET A 131 5.87 -15.04 -11.72
C MET A 131 7.14 -14.27 -11.32
N LEU A 132 7.09 -13.43 -10.30
CA LEU A 132 8.23 -12.65 -9.81
C LEU A 132 9.13 -13.46 -8.88
N LYS A 133 8.64 -14.57 -8.34
CA LYS A 133 9.38 -15.41 -7.38
C LYS A 133 10.77 -15.79 -7.90
N SER A 134 10.83 -16.33 -9.12
CA SER A 134 12.09 -16.77 -9.72
C SER A 134 13.12 -15.64 -9.79
N ARG A 135 12.69 -14.38 -9.88
CA ARG A 135 13.56 -13.22 -10.00
C ARG A 135 14.13 -12.78 -8.67
N ILE A 136 13.46 -13.04 -7.54
CA ILE A 136 13.81 -12.46 -6.23
C ILE A 136 14.41 -13.47 -5.23
N ILE A 137 14.25 -14.78 -5.45
CA ILE A 137 14.87 -15.81 -4.58
C ILE A 137 16.38 -15.56 -4.46
N GLY A 138 16.89 -15.68 -3.24
CA GLY A 138 18.31 -15.53 -2.90
C GLY A 138 18.75 -14.10 -2.66
N GLU A 139 17.94 -13.10 -3.01
CA GLU A 139 18.26 -11.70 -2.78
C GLU A 139 18.00 -11.26 -1.35
N ASN A 140 18.72 -10.23 -0.91
CA ASN A 140 18.49 -9.64 0.39
C ASN A 140 17.25 -8.71 0.33
N PRO A 141 16.18 -9.02 1.11
CA PRO A 141 14.93 -8.30 1.05
C PRO A 141 15.02 -6.84 1.54
N CYS A 142 16.09 -6.47 2.25
CA CYS A 142 16.31 -5.09 2.70
C CYS A 142 16.73 -4.14 1.56
N ASN A 143 17.06 -4.66 0.37
CA ASN A 143 17.35 -3.84 -0.82
C ASN A 143 16.07 -3.52 -1.63
N VAL A 144 15.01 -3.09 -0.93
CA VAL A 144 13.63 -2.99 -1.46
C VAL A 144 13.57 -2.26 -2.81
N GLU A 145 14.14 -1.06 -2.89
CA GLU A 145 14.13 -0.23 -4.10
C GLU A 145 14.84 -0.88 -5.30
N MET A 146 15.94 -1.61 -5.07
CA MET A 146 16.63 -2.32 -6.13
C MET A 146 15.77 -3.46 -6.66
N ILE A 147 15.18 -4.25 -5.75
CA ILE A 147 14.29 -5.34 -6.11
C ILE A 147 13.08 -4.81 -6.86
N PHE A 148 12.44 -3.74 -6.35
CA PHE A 148 11.34 -3.05 -7.02
C PHE A 148 11.72 -2.61 -8.43
N LYS A 149 12.84 -1.90 -8.62
CA LYS A 149 13.30 -1.45 -9.94
C LYS A 149 13.54 -2.58 -10.94
N LYS A 150 13.93 -3.76 -10.46
CA LYS A 150 14.08 -4.96 -11.28
C LYS A 150 12.72 -5.55 -11.68
N ILE A 151 11.76 -5.62 -10.76
CA ILE A 151 10.46 -6.27 -11.00
C ILE A 151 9.39 -5.34 -11.57
N ARG A 152 9.54 -4.01 -11.45
CA ARG A 152 8.51 -3.04 -11.84
C ARG A 152 8.11 -3.13 -13.32
N GLN A 153 8.98 -3.66 -14.17
CA GLN A 153 8.70 -3.89 -15.58
C GLN A 153 7.61 -4.96 -15.83
N PHE A 154 7.27 -5.79 -14.84
CA PHE A 154 6.24 -6.83 -14.93
C PHE A 154 4.89 -6.40 -14.36
N GLY A 155 4.79 -5.17 -13.85
CA GLY A 155 3.51 -4.57 -13.45
C GLY A 155 2.88 -3.82 -14.63
N GLY A 156 1.58 -3.54 -14.50
CA GLY A 156 0.81 -2.75 -15.46
C GLY A 156 -0.24 -1.92 -14.74
N GLN A 157 -1.06 -1.20 -15.50
CA GLN A 157 -2.15 -0.40 -14.93
C GLN A 157 -3.17 -1.29 -14.19
N SER A 158 -3.90 -0.69 -13.27
CA SER A 158 -5.00 -1.33 -12.55
C SER A 158 -4.54 -2.59 -11.82
N ARG A 159 -5.31 -3.67 -11.95
CA ARG A 159 -5.11 -4.98 -11.31
C ARG A 159 -3.82 -5.68 -11.75
N GLN A 160 -3.24 -5.30 -12.90
CA GLN A 160 -1.99 -5.91 -13.40
C GLN A 160 -0.77 -5.55 -12.56
N ALA A 161 -0.78 -4.43 -11.85
CA ALA A 161 0.30 -4.02 -10.94
C ALA A 161 0.36 -4.85 -9.65
N GLY A 162 -0.73 -5.52 -9.28
CA GLY A 162 -0.91 -6.15 -7.96
C GLY A 162 0.24 -7.05 -7.53
N GLY A 163 0.82 -7.79 -8.48
CA GLY A 163 1.97 -8.66 -8.19
C GLY A 163 3.22 -7.93 -7.73
N VAL A 164 3.58 -6.84 -8.40
CA VAL A 164 4.76 -6.02 -8.06
C VAL A 164 4.54 -5.35 -6.71
N CYS A 165 3.37 -4.75 -6.51
CA CYS A 165 3.04 -4.05 -5.28
C CYS A 165 3.01 -5.01 -4.08
N ALA A 166 2.45 -6.22 -4.24
CA ALA A 166 2.45 -7.24 -3.19
C ALA A 166 3.87 -7.62 -2.75
N VAL A 167 4.80 -7.76 -3.70
CA VAL A 167 6.20 -8.05 -3.37
C VAL A 167 6.81 -6.87 -2.61
N GLU A 168 6.65 -5.64 -3.09
CA GLU A 168 7.22 -4.45 -2.44
C GLU A 168 6.72 -4.27 -1.00
N MET A 169 5.41 -4.45 -0.77
CA MET A 169 4.80 -4.42 0.56
C MET A 169 5.43 -5.45 1.50
N ALA A 170 5.56 -6.70 1.05
CA ALA A 170 6.15 -7.77 1.85
C ALA A 170 7.63 -7.51 2.17
N LEU A 171 8.38 -6.88 1.26
CA LEU A 171 9.78 -6.51 1.51
C LEU A 171 9.89 -5.42 2.57
N TRP A 172 9.01 -4.41 2.57
CA TRP A 172 8.99 -3.40 3.64
C TRP A 172 8.59 -3.97 4.98
N ASP A 173 7.66 -4.93 5.01
CA ASP A 173 7.31 -5.65 6.23
C ASP A 173 8.52 -6.42 6.79
N ILE A 174 9.24 -7.17 5.93
CA ILE A 174 10.49 -7.86 6.31
C ILE A 174 11.53 -6.87 6.82
N CYS A 175 11.74 -5.76 6.10
CA CYS A 175 12.74 -4.76 6.44
C CYS A 175 12.46 -4.16 7.81
N GLY A 176 11.22 -3.75 8.07
CA GLY A 176 10.82 -3.25 9.39
C GLY A 176 11.01 -4.28 10.50
N LYS A 177 10.63 -5.55 10.27
CA LYS A 177 10.88 -6.65 11.23
C LYS A 177 12.37 -6.89 11.49
N ALA A 178 13.20 -6.89 10.45
CA ALA A 178 14.64 -7.12 10.54
C ALA A 178 15.36 -6.01 11.30
N TYR A 179 14.97 -4.75 11.10
CA TYR A 179 15.52 -3.59 11.81
C TYR A 179 14.80 -3.27 13.12
N ASN A 180 13.76 -4.03 13.47
CA ASN A 180 12.92 -3.82 14.65
C ASN A 180 12.34 -2.40 14.72
N VAL A 181 11.83 -1.91 13.59
CA VAL A 181 11.17 -0.61 13.46
C VAL A 181 9.89 -0.71 12.61
N PRO A 182 8.89 0.17 12.84
CA PRO A 182 7.73 0.25 11.96
C PRO A 182 8.12 0.65 10.53
N ALA A 183 7.38 0.19 9.53
CA ALA A 183 7.70 0.48 8.12
C ALA A 183 7.76 1.99 7.80
N TRP A 184 6.92 2.82 8.44
CA TRP A 184 6.90 4.28 8.21
C TRP A 184 8.20 4.94 8.64
N GLN A 185 8.93 4.36 9.61
CA GLN A 185 10.21 4.89 10.09
C GLN A 185 11.26 4.83 8.98
N LEU A 186 11.19 3.79 8.13
CA LEU A 186 12.09 3.59 7.00
C LEU A 186 11.70 4.44 5.78
N LEU A 187 10.47 4.97 5.75
CA LEU A 187 9.97 5.88 4.72
C LEU A 187 10.26 7.36 5.02
N GLY A 188 11.09 7.66 6.04
CA GLY A 188 11.47 9.02 6.40
C GLY A 188 10.76 9.57 7.65
N GLY A 189 9.93 8.78 8.32
CA GLY A 189 9.21 9.20 9.53
C GLY A 189 7.72 9.35 9.28
N ARG A 190 7.03 10.04 10.19
CA ARG A 190 5.57 10.22 10.13
C ARG A 190 5.15 11.64 10.50
N TYR A 191 4.11 12.12 9.84
CA TYR A 191 3.44 13.40 10.10
C TYR A 191 2.27 13.28 11.08
N ARG A 192 1.79 12.05 11.32
CA ARG A 192 0.58 11.78 12.11
C ARG A 192 0.63 10.41 12.78
N ASP A 193 -0.04 10.28 13.93
CA ASP A 193 -0.12 9.04 14.74
C ASP A 193 -1.39 8.22 14.48
N LYS A 194 -2.34 8.78 13.73
CA LYS A 194 -3.61 8.14 13.33
C LYS A 194 -4.00 8.61 11.94
N ILE A 195 -4.65 7.73 11.18
CA ILE A 195 -5.01 7.98 9.78
C ILE A 195 -6.52 8.16 9.68
N ARG A 196 -6.96 9.32 9.16
CA ARG A 196 -8.38 9.60 8.94
C ARG A 196 -8.90 8.68 7.85
N LEU A 197 -10.01 8.00 8.12
CA LEU A 197 -10.66 7.15 7.14
C LEU A 197 -11.86 7.87 6.50
N TYR A 198 -12.09 7.59 5.23
CA TYR A 198 -13.39 7.79 4.61
C TYR A 198 -14.04 6.43 4.33
N ALA A 199 -15.37 6.40 4.30
CA ALA A 199 -16.14 5.19 4.05
C ALA A 199 -17.36 5.52 3.19
N ASP A 200 -17.86 4.54 2.45
CA ASP A 200 -19.07 4.73 1.66
C ASP A 200 -20.28 5.05 2.53
N THR A 201 -21.32 5.61 1.93
CA THR A 201 -22.64 5.66 2.55
C THR A 201 -23.21 4.25 2.59
N PRO A 202 -23.82 3.83 3.71
CA PRO A 202 -24.41 2.50 3.80
C PRO A 202 -25.52 2.31 2.75
N GLU A 203 -25.54 1.14 2.11
CA GLU A 203 -26.70 0.69 1.33
C GLU A 203 -27.91 0.48 2.25
N ALA A 204 -29.09 0.89 1.77
CA ALA A 204 -30.33 0.78 2.54
C ALA A 204 -31.54 0.62 1.61
N GLY A 205 -32.60 -0.05 2.09
CA GLY A 205 -33.83 -0.24 1.31
C GLY A 205 -34.80 0.94 1.39
N SER A 206 -34.53 1.94 2.25
CA SER A 206 -35.37 3.12 2.45
C SER A 206 -34.57 4.33 2.95
N PRO A 207 -35.05 5.57 2.72
CA PRO A 207 -34.40 6.78 3.25
C PRO A 207 -34.28 6.80 4.78
N GLU A 208 -35.27 6.29 5.51
CA GLU A 208 -35.25 6.21 6.97
C GLU A 208 -34.16 5.26 7.48
N GLU A 209 -34.01 4.11 6.83
CA GLU A 209 -32.95 3.16 7.12
C GLU A 209 -31.58 3.73 6.76
N GLN A 210 -31.45 4.39 5.60
CA GLN A 210 -30.22 5.05 5.20
C GLN A 210 -29.78 6.08 6.24
N LYS A 211 -30.69 6.95 6.68
CA LYS A 211 -30.40 7.94 7.73
C LYS A 211 -29.96 7.29 9.03
N LYS A 212 -30.59 6.17 9.44
CA LYS A 212 -30.21 5.42 10.64
C LYS A 212 -28.79 4.84 10.52
N LEU A 213 -28.48 4.19 9.41
CA LEU A 213 -27.16 3.58 9.18
C LEU A 213 -26.07 4.65 9.04
N MET A 214 -26.35 5.76 8.37
CA MET A 214 -25.44 6.91 8.30
C MET A 214 -25.16 7.48 9.69
N ASN A 215 -26.20 7.66 10.52
CA ASN A 215 -26.02 8.10 11.90
C ASN A 215 -25.17 7.13 12.71
N TYR A 216 -25.33 5.82 12.52
CA TYR A 216 -24.46 4.82 13.15
C TYR A 216 -23.00 4.96 12.67
N ARG A 217 -22.78 5.12 11.36
CA ARG A 217 -21.44 5.30 10.77
C ARG A 217 -20.72 6.53 11.32
N ILE A 218 -21.45 7.62 11.50
CA ILE A 218 -20.89 8.89 11.99
C ILE A 218 -20.73 8.88 13.51
N ASN A 219 -21.79 8.57 14.27
CA ASN A 219 -21.80 8.77 15.72
C ASN A 219 -21.18 7.59 16.47
N ASP A 220 -21.48 6.35 16.05
CA ASP A 220 -21.03 5.14 16.71
C ASP A 220 -19.69 4.66 16.16
N GLN A 221 -19.56 4.57 14.83
CA GLN A 221 -18.30 4.17 14.19
C GLN A 221 -17.30 5.33 14.07
N GLY A 222 -17.74 6.59 14.20
CA GLY A 222 -16.87 7.78 14.29
C GLY A 222 -16.33 8.31 12.96
N TYR A 223 -16.88 7.89 11.81
CA TYR A 223 -16.40 8.36 10.52
C TYR A 223 -16.70 9.85 10.33
N THR A 224 -15.71 10.56 9.80
CA THR A 224 -15.77 12.01 9.62
C THR A 224 -15.67 12.41 8.16
N TRP A 225 -15.74 11.46 7.23
CA TRP A 225 -15.71 11.67 5.79
C TRP A 225 -16.47 10.52 5.14
N LEU A 226 -17.42 10.83 4.26
CA LEU A 226 -18.20 9.81 3.54
C LEU A 226 -18.02 9.92 2.02
N LYS A 227 -18.19 8.81 1.32
CA LYS A 227 -18.24 8.68 -0.14
C LYS A 227 -19.59 8.08 -0.52
N MET A 228 -20.17 8.43 -1.67
CA MET A 228 -21.40 7.79 -2.15
C MET A 228 -21.27 7.49 -3.63
N ASP A 229 -21.88 6.40 -4.07
CA ASP A 229 -22.01 6.13 -5.49
C ASP A 229 -23.04 7.08 -6.10
N LEU A 230 -22.72 7.63 -7.28
CA LEU A 230 -23.59 8.51 -8.02
C LEU A 230 -23.38 8.31 -9.52
N GLY A 231 -24.12 7.38 -10.11
CA GLY A 231 -23.94 7.06 -11.52
C GLY A 231 -25.20 6.82 -12.29
N ILE A 232 -25.03 6.64 -13.60
CA ILE A 232 -26.13 6.38 -14.53
C ILE A 232 -26.85 5.05 -14.24
N GLY A 233 -26.25 4.16 -13.43
CA GLY A 233 -26.92 2.97 -12.89
C GLY A 233 -28.16 3.31 -12.05
N GLU A 234 -28.12 4.41 -11.28
CA GLU A 234 -29.25 4.90 -10.49
C GLU A 234 -30.44 5.36 -11.35
N LEU A 235 -30.19 5.62 -12.63
CA LEU A 235 -31.21 6.05 -13.59
C LEU A 235 -31.90 4.88 -14.30
N LYS A 236 -31.57 3.62 -13.97
CA LYS A 236 -32.16 2.42 -14.59
C LYS A 236 -33.69 2.47 -14.66
N ASN A 237 -34.33 2.93 -13.58
CA ASN A 237 -35.79 2.99 -13.46
C ASN A 237 -36.37 4.39 -13.71
N VAL A 238 -35.64 5.27 -14.40
CA VAL A 238 -36.05 6.64 -14.72
C VAL A 238 -36.30 6.76 -16.23
N PRO A 239 -37.55 6.54 -16.72
CA PRO A 239 -37.85 6.67 -18.14
C PRO A 239 -37.48 8.05 -18.68
N GLY A 240 -36.68 8.06 -19.75
CA GLY A 240 -36.17 9.30 -20.36
C GLY A 240 -35.04 9.98 -19.58
N GLY A 241 -34.45 9.34 -18.57
CA GLY A 241 -33.27 9.84 -17.86
C GLY A 241 -31.98 9.72 -18.68
N LEU A 242 -31.91 8.73 -19.57
CA LEU A 242 -30.76 8.46 -20.43
C LEU A 242 -31.17 8.32 -21.90
N VAL A 243 -30.26 8.68 -22.79
CA VAL A 243 -30.30 8.38 -24.22
C VAL A 243 -29.24 7.31 -24.51
N ASN A 244 -29.56 6.39 -25.41
CA ASN A 244 -28.68 5.28 -25.85
C ASN A 244 -28.37 4.18 -24.80
N SER A 245 -28.93 4.23 -23.58
CA SER A 245 -28.67 3.21 -22.54
C SER A 245 -29.10 1.80 -22.97
N LYS A 246 -30.25 1.66 -23.64
CA LYS A 246 -30.83 0.37 -24.04
C LYS A 246 -29.92 -0.50 -24.92
N PHE A 247 -29.02 0.11 -25.67
CA PHE A 247 -28.05 -0.62 -26.49
C PHE A 247 -27.02 -1.37 -25.62
N TRP A 248 -26.72 -0.82 -24.44
CA TRP A 248 -25.68 -1.29 -23.52
C TRP A 248 -26.21 -2.16 -22.38
N GLU A 249 -27.53 -2.19 -22.18
CA GLU A 249 -28.18 -3.00 -21.16
C GLU A 249 -27.94 -4.50 -21.42
N ASN A 250 -27.57 -5.23 -20.37
CA ASN A 250 -27.46 -6.68 -20.42
C ASN A 250 -28.85 -7.35 -20.50
N SER A 251 -28.90 -8.69 -20.50
CA SER A 251 -30.16 -9.45 -20.54
C SER A 251 -31.13 -9.20 -19.38
N LYS A 252 -30.68 -8.55 -18.29
CA LYS A 252 -31.48 -8.16 -17.13
C LYS A 252 -31.89 -6.68 -17.16
N GLY A 253 -31.53 -5.95 -18.22
CA GLY A 253 -31.80 -4.51 -18.34
C GLY A 253 -30.84 -3.64 -17.52
N ASP A 254 -29.65 -4.15 -17.17
CA ASP A 254 -28.66 -3.43 -16.34
C ASP A 254 -27.50 -2.89 -17.17
N LEU A 255 -27.06 -1.66 -16.88
CA LEU A 255 -25.75 -1.14 -17.27
C LEU A 255 -24.68 -1.75 -16.34
N ALA A 256 -24.24 -2.96 -16.66
CA ALA A 256 -23.33 -3.70 -15.80
C ALA A 256 -21.87 -3.26 -16.03
N GLN A 257 -21.41 -2.22 -15.30
CA GLN A 257 -20.03 -1.71 -15.33
C GLN A 257 -19.01 -2.82 -15.06
N TRP A 258 -19.28 -3.67 -14.08
CA TRP A 258 -18.47 -4.84 -13.75
C TRP A 258 -19.04 -6.15 -14.32
N GLY A 259 -19.79 -6.04 -15.43
CA GLY A 259 -20.50 -7.15 -16.07
C GLY A 259 -19.58 -8.17 -16.74
N ASP A 260 -20.09 -8.86 -17.77
CA ASP A 260 -19.35 -9.90 -18.48
C ASP A 260 -18.06 -9.35 -19.12
N GLN A 261 -16.95 -9.59 -18.42
CA GLN A 261 -15.61 -9.18 -18.83
C GLN A 261 -15.09 -9.99 -20.03
N SER A 262 -15.72 -11.14 -20.36
CA SER A 262 -15.32 -11.94 -21.53
C SER A 262 -15.86 -11.39 -22.85
N ASN A 263 -16.94 -10.63 -22.80
CA ASN A 263 -17.49 -9.93 -23.96
C ASN A 263 -16.79 -8.58 -24.14
N TYR A 264 -15.84 -8.51 -25.08
CA TYR A 264 -15.09 -7.29 -25.38
C TYR A 264 -15.98 -6.10 -25.79
N MET A 265 -17.17 -6.36 -26.31
CA MET A 265 -18.13 -5.32 -26.72
C MET A 265 -19.20 -5.05 -25.65
N SER A 266 -19.02 -5.55 -24.41
CA SER A 266 -19.92 -5.24 -23.30
C SER A 266 -19.76 -3.79 -22.87
N TYR A 267 -20.78 -3.28 -22.15
CA TYR A 267 -20.74 -1.95 -21.55
C TYR A 267 -19.49 -1.74 -20.67
N GLY A 268 -19.23 -2.68 -19.76
CA GLY A 268 -18.08 -2.63 -18.84
C GLY A 268 -16.71 -2.69 -19.52
N ASN A 269 -16.62 -3.23 -20.74
CA ASN A 269 -15.38 -3.28 -21.52
C ASN A 269 -15.25 -2.13 -22.54
N THR A 270 -16.27 -1.28 -22.67
CA THR A 270 -16.26 -0.16 -23.61
C THR A 270 -15.79 1.10 -22.89
N GLN A 271 -14.79 1.79 -23.46
CA GLN A 271 -14.28 3.04 -22.89
C GLN A 271 -15.39 4.10 -22.79
N HIS A 272 -15.29 4.93 -21.75
CA HIS A 272 -16.27 5.95 -21.37
C HIS A 272 -16.84 6.75 -22.56
N PRO A 273 -16.04 7.37 -23.45
CA PRO A 273 -16.58 8.19 -24.54
C PRO A 273 -17.27 7.39 -25.67
N PHE A 274 -17.01 6.08 -25.77
CA PHE A 274 -17.47 5.25 -26.88
C PHE A 274 -18.87 4.65 -26.63
N THR A 275 -19.41 4.81 -25.43
CA THR A 275 -20.79 4.38 -25.14
C THR A 275 -21.81 5.29 -25.81
N GLN A 276 -21.48 6.56 -26.08
CA GLN A 276 -22.42 7.57 -26.59
C GLN A 276 -23.70 7.67 -25.74
N ILE A 277 -23.65 7.28 -24.47
CA ILE A 277 -24.75 7.49 -23.53
C ILE A 277 -24.80 8.97 -23.20
N GLN A 278 -26.00 9.56 -23.23
CA GLN A 278 -26.21 10.96 -22.87
C GLN A 278 -27.21 11.06 -21.71
N ILE A 279 -26.87 11.83 -20.69
CA ILE A 279 -27.73 12.11 -19.54
C ILE A 279 -28.68 13.25 -19.91
N THR A 280 -29.99 13.05 -19.76
CA THR A 280 -30.96 14.11 -20.02
C THR A 280 -31.05 15.06 -18.83
N ASP A 281 -31.67 16.23 -18.98
CA ASP A 281 -31.88 17.14 -17.85
C ASP A 281 -32.70 16.47 -16.73
N LYS A 282 -33.66 15.61 -17.10
CA LYS A 282 -34.39 14.77 -16.14
C LYS A 282 -33.44 13.82 -15.39
N GLY A 283 -32.50 13.18 -16.09
CA GLY A 283 -31.49 12.32 -15.45
C GLY A 283 -30.60 13.09 -14.47
N LEU A 284 -30.14 14.28 -14.89
CA LEU A 284 -29.35 15.17 -14.03
C LEU A 284 -30.14 15.60 -12.79
N ASP A 285 -31.41 15.94 -12.94
CA ASP A 285 -32.28 16.31 -11.82
C ASP A 285 -32.45 15.16 -10.83
N GLU A 286 -32.64 13.92 -11.29
CA GLU A 286 -32.74 12.75 -10.40
C GLU A 286 -31.42 12.49 -9.67
N LEU A 287 -30.27 12.52 -10.35
CA LEU A 287 -28.97 12.37 -9.70
C LEU A 287 -28.73 13.48 -8.66
N ALA A 288 -29.06 14.73 -9.00
CA ALA A 288 -28.91 15.85 -8.08
C ALA A 288 -29.84 15.74 -6.85
N LYS A 289 -31.01 15.08 -6.96
CA LYS A 289 -31.88 14.79 -5.80
C LYS A 289 -31.29 13.73 -4.88
N LEU A 290 -30.56 12.75 -5.41
CA LEU A 290 -29.86 11.76 -4.57
C LEU A 290 -28.81 12.45 -3.70
N VAL A 291 -28.01 13.34 -4.31
CA VAL A 291 -27.03 14.15 -3.56
C VAL A 291 -27.72 15.06 -2.54
N ASP A 292 -28.82 15.73 -2.92
CA ASP A 292 -29.62 16.55 -2.00
C ASP A 292 -30.10 15.76 -0.78
N THR A 293 -30.59 14.54 -1.02
CA THR A 293 -31.12 13.65 0.01
C THR A 293 -30.03 13.27 1.00
N VAL A 294 -28.87 12.80 0.51
CA VAL A 294 -27.73 12.44 1.35
C VAL A 294 -27.20 13.66 2.10
N ARG A 295 -27.09 14.82 1.44
CA ARG A 295 -26.72 16.08 2.10
C ARG A 295 -27.71 16.52 3.17
N GLY A 296 -29.00 16.34 2.96
CA GLY A 296 -30.04 16.62 3.94
C GLY A 296 -29.94 15.74 5.19
N MET A 297 -29.38 14.53 5.06
CA MET A 297 -29.09 13.63 6.18
C MET A 297 -27.78 13.96 6.89
N LEU A 298 -26.74 14.29 6.12
CA LEU A 298 -25.36 14.44 6.59
C LEU A 298 -25.02 15.85 7.10
N GLY A 299 -25.62 16.88 6.50
CA GLY A 299 -25.19 18.26 6.63
C GLY A 299 -23.91 18.59 5.84
N TYR A 300 -23.30 19.72 6.18
CA TYR A 300 -22.12 20.28 5.50
C TYR A 300 -20.82 20.24 6.34
N ASP A 301 -20.89 19.83 7.60
CA ASP A 301 -19.70 19.71 8.46
C ASP A 301 -18.83 18.50 8.08
N ILE A 302 -19.46 17.45 7.55
CA ILE A 302 -18.79 16.22 7.11
C ILE A 302 -18.58 16.29 5.59
N PRO A 303 -17.34 16.12 5.09
CA PRO A 303 -17.05 15.95 3.67
C PRO A 303 -17.84 14.77 3.08
N LEU A 304 -18.43 15.00 1.92
CA LEU A 304 -19.11 13.99 1.11
C LEU A 304 -18.48 13.99 -0.27
N SER A 305 -18.10 12.82 -0.76
CA SER A 305 -17.49 12.63 -2.08
C SER A 305 -18.35 11.70 -2.91
N THR A 306 -18.14 11.69 -4.22
CA THR A 306 -18.96 10.88 -5.14
C THR A 306 -18.10 10.17 -6.19
N ASP A 307 -18.53 8.97 -6.56
CA ASP A 307 -17.83 8.08 -7.49
C ASP A 307 -18.81 7.17 -8.27
N HIS A 308 -18.29 6.27 -9.11
CA HIS A 308 -19.01 5.25 -9.87
C HIS A 308 -20.06 5.83 -10.81
N TYR A 309 -19.68 6.90 -11.52
CA TYR A 309 -20.54 7.61 -12.45
C TYR A 309 -21.05 6.75 -13.62
N GLY A 310 -20.26 5.77 -14.02
CA GLY A 310 -20.45 4.95 -15.20
C GLY A 310 -19.80 5.54 -16.44
N HIS A 311 -19.86 4.77 -17.53
CA HIS A 311 -19.12 5.05 -18.77
C HIS A 311 -19.90 6.03 -19.67
N PHE A 312 -19.52 7.30 -19.63
CA PHE A 312 -20.02 8.36 -20.52
C PHE A 312 -18.93 9.40 -20.86
N ASP A 313 -19.18 10.29 -21.80
CA ASP A 313 -18.17 11.27 -22.27
C ASP A 313 -17.99 12.50 -21.36
N LEU A 314 -16.89 13.22 -21.58
CA LEU A 314 -16.52 14.48 -20.89
C LEU A 314 -17.69 15.47 -20.73
N ASN A 315 -18.52 15.65 -21.77
CA ASN A 315 -19.60 16.64 -21.72
C ASN A 315 -20.66 16.28 -20.68
N ASN A 316 -20.96 14.99 -20.51
CA ASN A 316 -21.83 14.51 -19.44
C ASN A 316 -21.17 14.73 -18.07
N GLY A 317 -19.86 14.50 -17.95
CA GLY A 317 -19.10 14.82 -16.74
C GLY A 317 -19.25 16.28 -16.31
N ILE A 318 -19.02 17.22 -17.22
CA ILE A 318 -19.19 18.66 -16.94
C ILE A 318 -20.64 19.01 -16.59
N ARG A 319 -21.62 18.48 -17.34
CA ARG A 319 -23.04 18.75 -17.06
C ARG A 319 -23.48 18.22 -15.70
N LEU A 320 -23.05 17.01 -15.34
CA LEU A 320 -23.32 16.42 -14.04
C LEU A 320 -22.64 17.21 -12.93
N GLY A 321 -21.34 17.51 -13.07
CA GLY A 321 -20.58 18.32 -12.12
C GLY A 321 -21.32 19.63 -11.80
N LYS A 322 -21.69 20.40 -12.84
CA LYS A 322 -22.46 21.67 -12.70
C LYS A 322 -23.79 21.50 -11.99
N ALA A 323 -24.50 20.39 -12.20
CA ALA A 323 -25.78 20.14 -11.55
C ALA A 323 -25.63 19.93 -10.02
N ILE A 324 -24.44 19.53 -9.55
CA ILE A 324 -24.19 19.15 -8.15
C ILE A 324 -23.21 20.07 -7.41
N GLU A 325 -22.60 21.08 -8.05
CA GLU A 325 -21.63 21.99 -7.39
C GLU A 325 -22.17 22.69 -6.14
N LYS A 326 -23.46 23.03 -6.15
CA LYS A 326 -24.14 23.67 -5.01
C LYS A 326 -24.05 22.86 -3.71
N TYR A 327 -23.81 21.55 -3.80
CA TYR A 327 -23.67 20.65 -2.66
C TYR A 327 -22.24 20.57 -2.10
N ARG A 328 -21.29 21.32 -2.68
CA ARG A 328 -19.90 21.46 -2.18
C ARG A 328 -19.27 20.11 -1.80
N LEU A 329 -19.33 19.17 -2.74
CA LEU A 329 -18.73 17.85 -2.58
C LEU A 329 -17.22 17.99 -2.43
N ALA A 330 -16.62 17.05 -1.71
CA ALA A 330 -15.20 17.06 -1.40
C ALA A 330 -14.35 16.66 -2.60
N TRP A 331 -14.87 15.77 -3.46
CA TRP A 331 -14.38 15.52 -4.80
C TRP A 331 -15.41 14.81 -5.67
N LEU A 332 -15.17 14.84 -6.99
CA LEU A 332 -15.74 13.94 -7.98
C LEU A 332 -14.63 12.98 -8.47
N GLU A 333 -14.87 11.68 -8.36
CA GLU A 333 -13.89 10.61 -8.59
C GLU A 333 -14.09 9.94 -9.96
N ASP A 334 -13.00 9.68 -10.70
CA ASP A 334 -12.99 8.78 -11.87
C ASP A 334 -14.10 9.00 -12.93
N ILE A 335 -14.54 10.25 -13.13
CA ILE A 335 -15.61 10.59 -14.10
C ILE A 335 -15.26 10.12 -15.52
N VAL A 336 -14.00 10.32 -15.93
CA VAL A 336 -13.45 9.84 -17.21
C VAL A 336 -12.13 9.11 -16.97
N SER A 337 -11.71 8.29 -17.93
CA SER A 337 -10.42 7.57 -17.82
C SER A 337 -9.27 8.53 -17.51
N TRP A 338 -8.43 8.15 -16.54
CA TRP A 338 -7.23 8.88 -16.14
C TRP A 338 -6.23 9.10 -17.29
N GLU A 339 -6.27 8.26 -18.34
CA GLU A 339 -5.43 8.37 -19.53
C GLU A 339 -5.69 9.65 -20.33
N LEU A 340 -6.89 10.25 -20.16
CA LEU A 340 -7.36 11.41 -20.92
C LEU A 340 -7.07 12.71 -20.17
N THR A 341 -5.78 12.99 -19.94
CA THR A 341 -5.33 14.17 -19.17
C THR A 341 -5.88 15.49 -19.70
N ASP A 342 -6.04 15.64 -21.02
CA ASP A 342 -6.62 16.81 -21.67
C ASP A 342 -8.11 17.00 -21.34
N GLN A 343 -8.86 15.90 -21.25
CA GLN A 343 -10.26 15.92 -20.83
C GLN A 343 -10.40 16.24 -19.34
N TRP A 344 -9.54 15.65 -18.49
CA TRP A 344 -9.46 16.02 -17.07
C TRP A 344 -9.16 17.51 -16.91
N LYS A 345 -8.20 18.06 -17.67
CA LYS A 345 -7.90 19.49 -17.63
C LYS A 345 -9.10 20.35 -18.04
N THR A 346 -9.75 19.98 -19.14
CA THR A 346 -10.96 20.67 -19.60
C THR A 346 -12.08 20.65 -18.54
N MET A 347 -12.23 19.54 -17.83
CA MET A 347 -13.21 19.38 -16.75
C MET A 347 -12.84 20.22 -15.51
N SER A 348 -11.56 20.21 -15.12
CA SER A 348 -11.03 21.00 -13.99
C SER A 348 -11.21 22.50 -14.22
N ASP A 349 -10.98 22.98 -15.46
CA ASP A 349 -11.20 24.39 -15.80
C ASP A 349 -12.69 24.79 -15.83
N ALA A 350 -13.59 23.81 -15.92
CA ALA A 350 -15.04 24.02 -16.08
C ALA A 350 -15.85 23.89 -14.79
N LEU A 351 -15.27 23.34 -13.72
CA LEU A 351 -15.94 23.00 -12.46
C LEU A 351 -15.24 23.61 -11.25
N GLU A 352 -16.02 24.04 -10.26
CA GLU A 352 -15.55 24.47 -8.93
C GLU A 352 -15.36 23.30 -7.96
N THR A 353 -15.99 22.15 -8.23
CA THR A 353 -15.89 20.97 -7.36
C THR A 353 -14.56 20.26 -7.60
N PRO A 354 -13.79 19.91 -6.54
CA PRO A 354 -12.50 19.25 -6.72
C PRO A 354 -12.60 17.94 -7.52
N LEU A 355 -11.61 17.68 -8.34
CA LEU A 355 -11.50 16.52 -9.19
C LEU A 355 -10.37 15.60 -8.73
N LEU A 356 -10.64 14.30 -8.80
CA LEU A 356 -9.75 13.28 -8.28
C LEU A 356 -9.76 12.04 -9.19
N THR A 357 -8.57 11.48 -9.44
CA THR A 357 -8.39 10.16 -10.06
C THR A 357 -7.05 9.55 -9.66
N GLY A 358 -6.89 8.24 -9.84
CA GLY A 358 -5.59 7.60 -9.67
C GLY A 358 -5.58 6.12 -9.31
N GLU A 359 -6.72 5.52 -8.97
CA GLU A 359 -6.75 4.19 -8.35
C GLU A 359 -6.17 3.08 -9.25
N ASP A 360 -6.23 3.29 -10.56
CA ASP A 360 -5.76 2.36 -11.58
C ASP A 360 -4.37 2.74 -12.14
N ILE A 361 -3.74 3.80 -11.64
CA ILE A 361 -2.47 4.30 -12.20
C ILE A 361 -1.28 3.61 -11.53
N TYR A 362 -0.45 2.98 -12.34
CA TYR A 362 0.80 2.35 -11.94
C TYR A 362 2.01 3.26 -12.16
N LEU A 363 2.82 3.47 -11.12
CA LEU A 363 4.04 4.27 -11.07
C LEU A 363 3.84 5.79 -11.19
N LEU A 364 4.71 6.54 -10.50
CA LEU A 364 4.72 8.01 -10.50
C LEU A 364 4.73 8.59 -11.91
N LYS A 365 5.46 7.98 -12.85
CA LYS A 365 5.58 8.48 -14.22
C LYS A 365 4.23 8.75 -14.91
N ASN A 366 3.19 8.00 -14.54
CA ASN A 366 1.87 8.08 -15.15
C ASN A 366 0.93 9.04 -14.39
N PHE A 367 1.28 9.41 -13.14
CA PHE A 367 0.62 10.49 -12.41
C PHE A 367 1.09 11.88 -12.87
N LYS A 368 2.36 12.00 -13.29
CA LYS A 368 2.96 13.28 -13.69
C LYS A 368 2.14 14.08 -14.70
N PRO A 369 1.60 13.52 -15.80
CA PRO A 369 0.79 14.29 -16.74
C PRO A 369 -0.40 14.99 -16.08
N LEU A 370 -1.10 14.31 -15.16
CA LEU A 370 -2.25 14.88 -14.44
C LEU A 370 -1.82 15.99 -13.48
N ILE A 371 -0.72 15.77 -12.75
CA ILE A 371 -0.18 16.72 -11.77
C ILE A 371 0.39 17.97 -12.47
N ASP A 372 1.27 17.77 -13.45
CA ASP A 372 1.98 18.84 -14.18
C ASP A 372 0.99 19.77 -14.92
N ALA A 373 -0.11 19.20 -15.43
CA ALA A 373 -1.16 19.96 -16.11
C ALA A 373 -2.16 20.63 -15.15
N HIS A 374 -2.09 20.35 -13.84
CA HIS A 374 -3.15 20.64 -12.88
C HIS A 374 -4.52 20.21 -13.42
N ALA A 375 -4.58 18.97 -13.89
CA ALA A 375 -5.80 18.36 -14.42
C ALA A 375 -6.66 17.71 -13.32
N VAL A 376 -6.07 17.54 -12.13
CA VAL A 376 -6.74 17.07 -10.91
C VAL A 376 -6.33 17.95 -9.73
N ASP A 377 -7.22 18.08 -8.76
CA ASP A 377 -6.97 18.77 -7.49
C ASP A 377 -6.37 17.84 -6.44
N ILE A 378 -6.66 16.53 -6.58
CA ILE A 378 -6.25 15.48 -5.66
C ILE A 378 -5.81 14.25 -6.47
N VAL A 379 -4.65 13.69 -6.16
CA VAL A 379 -4.26 12.36 -6.67
C VAL A 379 -4.77 11.26 -5.76
N HIS A 380 -5.16 10.13 -6.36
CA HIS A 380 -5.79 9.03 -5.63
C HIS A 380 -5.14 7.68 -5.90
N PRO A 381 -3.85 7.49 -5.57
CA PRO A 381 -3.21 6.21 -5.75
C PRO A 381 -3.84 5.12 -4.86
N ASP A 382 -4.05 3.94 -5.43
CA ASP A 382 -4.16 2.70 -4.66
C ASP A 382 -2.76 2.11 -4.48
N LEU A 383 -2.37 1.77 -3.25
CA LEU A 383 -1.02 1.27 -2.97
C LEU A 383 -0.72 -0.10 -3.62
N SER A 384 -1.73 -0.94 -3.78
CA SER A 384 -1.68 -2.23 -4.47
C SER A 384 -1.65 -2.10 -6.00
N SER A 385 -1.86 -0.91 -6.56
CA SER A 385 -1.73 -0.63 -8.00
C SER A 385 -0.62 0.36 -8.34
N SER A 386 -0.28 1.30 -7.46
CA SER A 386 0.61 2.42 -7.78
C SER A 386 2.11 2.13 -7.64
N GLY A 387 2.47 1.06 -6.93
CA GLY A 387 3.86 0.58 -6.82
C GLY A 387 4.32 0.23 -5.41
N GLY A 388 3.42 0.11 -4.44
CA GLY A 388 3.77 -0.17 -3.05
C GLY A 388 4.18 1.09 -2.27
N LEU A 389 4.65 0.91 -1.04
CA LEU A 389 4.80 1.99 -0.06
C LEU A 389 5.71 3.13 -0.56
N LEU A 390 6.86 2.81 -1.14
CA LEU A 390 7.84 3.84 -1.52
C LEU A 390 7.40 4.61 -2.78
N GLU A 391 6.87 3.92 -3.79
CA GLU A 391 6.43 4.56 -5.03
C GLU A 391 5.15 5.40 -4.78
N THR A 392 4.20 4.91 -3.97
CA THR A 392 3.03 5.69 -3.54
C THR A 392 3.44 6.94 -2.75
N LYS A 393 4.43 6.83 -1.85
CA LYS A 393 4.97 8.02 -1.17
C LYS A 393 5.58 9.01 -2.17
N ARG A 394 6.34 8.54 -3.16
CA ARG A 394 6.90 9.43 -4.21
C ARG A 394 5.82 10.14 -5.03
N ILE A 395 4.68 9.49 -5.26
CA ILE A 395 3.51 10.13 -5.87
C ILE A 395 3.01 11.28 -4.99
N GLY A 396 2.83 11.02 -3.69
CA GLY A 396 2.46 12.05 -2.73
C GLY A 396 3.44 13.22 -2.66
N ASP A 397 4.74 12.93 -2.53
CA ASP A 397 5.81 13.95 -2.48
C ASP A 397 5.83 14.82 -3.76
N TYR A 398 5.69 14.20 -4.94
CA TYR A 398 5.65 14.94 -6.20
C TYR A 398 4.39 15.79 -6.33
N ALA A 399 3.23 15.27 -5.93
CA ALA A 399 1.98 16.03 -5.88
C ALA A 399 2.08 17.22 -4.91
N GLU A 400 2.72 17.03 -3.76
CA GLU A 400 2.94 18.08 -2.76
C GLU A 400 3.75 19.25 -3.33
N GLU A 401 4.82 18.98 -4.08
CA GLU A 401 5.63 20.02 -4.75
C GLU A 401 4.81 20.89 -5.72
N HIS A 402 3.68 20.38 -6.19
CA HIS A 402 2.76 21.07 -7.12
C HIS A 402 1.50 21.59 -6.41
N GLY A 403 1.42 21.51 -5.08
CA GLY A 403 0.24 21.95 -4.32
C GLY A 403 -0.99 21.06 -4.53
N VAL A 404 -0.81 19.83 -5.00
CA VAL A 404 -1.87 18.84 -5.21
C VAL A 404 -1.95 17.94 -3.97
N ALA A 405 -3.16 17.74 -3.46
CA ALA A 405 -3.38 16.89 -2.29
C ALA A 405 -3.41 15.41 -2.66
N MET A 406 -3.37 14.52 -1.66
CA MET A 406 -3.48 13.08 -1.88
C MET A 406 -4.55 12.47 -0.97
N ALA A 407 -5.53 11.80 -1.57
CA ALA A 407 -6.32 10.77 -0.88
C ALA A 407 -5.82 9.40 -1.33
N MET A 408 -6.09 8.34 -0.59
CA MET A 408 -5.61 7.00 -0.97
C MET A 408 -6.79 6.05 -1.10
N HIS A 409 -6.88 5.39 -2.26
CA HIS A 409 -7.81 4.29 -2.51
C HIS A 409 -7.33 3.06 -1.73
N GLN A 410 -8.28 2.32 -1.15
CA GLN A 410 -7.99 1.06 -0.49
C GLN A 410 -9.22 0.15 -0.49
N ALA A 411 -9.12 -0.89 -1.32
CA ALA A 411 -10.08 -1.98 -1.37
C ALA A 411 -9.31 -3.31 -1.27
N GLY A 412 -9.19 -3.85 -0.06
CA GLY A 412 -8.33 -5.00 0.18
C GLY A 412 -8.45 -5.57 1.60
N THR A 413 -7.57 -6.50 1.97
CA THR A 413 -7.54 -7.08 3.33
C THR A 413 -6.83 -6.13 4.30
N PRO A 414 -6.81 -6.44 5.62
CA PRO A 414 -6.02 -5.65 6.57
C PRO A 414 -4.53 -5.57 6.24
N VAL A 415 -3.99 -6.47 5.40
CA VAL A 415 -2.58 -6.44 4.98
C VAL A 415 -2.27 -5.19 4.16
N SER A 416 -2.95 -4.99 3.02
CA SER A 416 -2.77 -3.77 2.21
C SER A 416 -3.24 -2.53 2.96
N PHE A 417 -4.30 -2.63 3.78
CA PHE A 417 -4.76 -1.53 4.61
C PHE A 417 -3.66 -1.02 5.55
N MET A 418 -2.95 -1.91 6.25
CA MET A 418 -1.86 -1.48 7.12
C MET A 418 -0.68 -0.91 6.35
N ALA A 419 -0.34 -1.47 5.17
CA ALA A 419 0.64 -0.84 4.28
C ALA A 419 0.25 0.60 3.92
N ASN A 420 -1.03 0.84 3.59
CA ASN A 420 -1.57 2.18 3.34
C ASN A 420 -1.48 3.07 4.59
N VAL A 421 -1.81 2.57 5.78
CA VAL A 421 -1.70 3.31 7.04
C VAL A 421 -0.27 3.80 7.28
N HIS A 422 0.73 2.95 7.02
CA HIS A 422 2.14 3.32 7.11
C HIS A 422 2.55 4.37 6.07
N CYS A 423 2.12 4.22 4.81
CA CYS A 423 2.40 5.17 3.74
C CYS A 423 1.74 6.54 3.98
N ALA A 424 0.46 6.53 4.36
CA ALA A 424 -0.31 7.72 4.72
C ALA A 424 0.31 8.47 5.90
N ALA A 425 0.86 7.76 6.89
CA ALA A 425 1.56 8.38 8.00
C ALA A 425 2.82 9.15 7.53
N ALA A 426 3.53 8.61 6.54
CA ALA A 426 4.77 9.16 6.01
C ALA A 426 4.58 10.24 4.92
N THR A 427 3.34 10.58 4.55
CA THR A 427 3.04 11.48 3.43
C THR A 427 2.37 12.76 3.91
N GLN A 428 2.91 13.94 3.61
CA GLN A 428 2.46 15.19 4.24
C GLN A 428 1.09 15.65 3.73
N ASN A 429 0.93 15.75 2.41
CA ASN A 429 -0.28 16.22 1.71
C ASN A 429 -1.48 15.24 1.73
N PHE A 430 -1.44 14.23 2.60
CA PHE A 430 -2.48 13.22 2.78
C PHE A 430 -3.77 13.79 3.42
N LEU A 431 -4.92 13.46 2.83
CA LEU A 431 -6.27 13.85 3.28
C LEU A 431 -6.98 12.75 4.07
N ALA A 432 -7.23 11.61 3.43
CA ALA A 432 -7.97 10.48 3.98
C ALA A 432 -7.66 9.18 3.22
N LEU A 433 -7.87 8.05 3.89
CA LEU A 433 -7.66 6.70 3.37
C LEU A 433 -9.01 5.99 3.30
N GLU A 434 -9.29 5.31 2.20
CA GLU A 434 -10.52 4.54 2.07
C GLU A 434 -10.60 3.38 3.07
N HIS A 435 -11.82 3.03 3.46
CA HIS A 435 -12.09 1.77 4.14
C HIS A 435 -13.34 1.12 3.54
N HIS A 436 -13.13 0.41 2.42
CA HIS A 436 -14.21 -0.19 1.63
C HIS A 436 -14.85 -1.41 2.31
N SER A 437 -14.12 -2.14 3.16
CA SER A 437 -14.59 -3.39 3.80
C SER A 437 -15.27 -3.19 5.16
N ILE A 438 -15.74 -1.98 5.46
CA ILE A 438 -16.32 -1.60 6.76
C ILE A 438 -17.50 -2.48 7.21
N ASP A 439 -18.28 -3.00 6.26
CA ASP A 439 -19.48 -3.81 6.52
C ASP A 439 -19.19 -5.32 6.59
N LEU A 440 -17.92 -5.73 6.52
CA LEU A 440 -17.50 -7.10 6.76
C LEU A 440 -17.08 -7.28 8.24
N PRO A 441 -17.96 -7.82 9.12
CA PRO A 441 -17.72 -7.81 10.58
C PRO A 441 -16.50 -8.64 11.02
N TRP A 442 -16.02 -9.55 10.17
CA TRP A 442 -14.86 -10.42 10.41
C TRP A 442 -13.57 -9.87 9.81
N TRP A 443 -13.61 -8.78 9.03
CA TRP A 443 -12.46 -8.28 8.27
C TRP A 443 -11.28 -7.91 9.16
N GLU A 444 -11.48 -7.14 10.23
CA GLU A 444 -10.41 -6.81 11.19
C GLU A 444 -9.82 -8.07 11.85
N SER A 445 -10.62 -9.13 12.00
CA SER A 445 -10.21 -10.37 12.68
C SER A 445 -9.29 -11.26 11.83
N LEU A 446 -9.09 -10.93 10.54
CA LEU A 446 -8.11 -11.60 9.68
C LEU A 446 -6.67 -11.39 10.17
N VAL A 447 -6.42 -10.37 10.99
CA VAL A 447 -5.11 -10.05 11.53
C VAL A 447 -5.15 -9.86 13.04
N LYS A 448 -3.99 -9.97 13.67
CA LYS A 448 -3.74 -9.55 15.05
C LYS A 448 -2.71 -8.44 15.01
N THR A 449 -2.94 -7.36 15.74
CA THR A 449 -1.93 -6.33 15.94
C THR A 449 -0.87 -6.83 16.92
N THR A 450 0.39 -6.55 16.61
CA THR A 450 1.54 -7.02 17.40
C THR A 450 1.83 -6.13 18.62
N ASP A 451 1.18 -4.96 18.71
CA ASP A 451 1.26 -4.05 19.84
C ASP A 451 -0.01 -4.02 20.72
N GLY A 452 -0.99 -4.88 20.40
CA GLY A 452 -2.24 -5.02 21.15
C GLY A 452 -3.25 -3.87 20.95
N ARG A 453 -2.98 -2.90 20.09
CA ARG A 453 -3.94 -1.83 19.78
C ARG A 453 -5.00 -2.30 18.79
N LYS A 454 -6.18 -1.67 18.82
CA LYS A 454 -7.20 -1.92 17.79
C LYS A 454 -6.70 -1.43 16.44
N LEU A 455 -7.13 -2.07 15.36
CA LEU A 455 -6.80 -1.62 14.00
C LEU A 455 -7.43 -0.24 13.74
N ILE A 456 -8.73 -0.11 14.05
CA ILE A 456 -9.51 1.10 13.84
C ILE A 456 -10.12 1.57 15.16
N THR A 457 -10.21 2.89 15.36
CA THR A 457 -10.89 3.51 16.49
C THR A 457 -11.60 4.77 16.03
N LYS A 458 -12.93 4.76 16.08
CA LYS A 458 -13.79 5.91 15.80
C LYS A 458 -13.46 6.61 14.46
N GLY A 459 -13.45 5.86 13.35
CA GLY A 459 -13.20 6.40 12.00
C GLY A 459 -11.73 6.75 11.70
N PHE A 460 -10.79 6.31 12.54
CA PHE A 460 -9.36 6.46 12.32
C PHE A 460 -8.64 5.13 12.44
N ALA A 461 -7.72 4.83 11.53
CA ALA A 461 -6.78 3.73 11.70
C ALA A 461 -5.68 4.11 12.70
N ASN A 462 -5.36 3.19 13.61
CA ASN A 462 -4.26 3.38 14.55
C ASN A 462 -2.94 2.98 13.90
N LEU A 463 -1.99 3.92 13.83
CA LEU A 463 -0.66 3.65 13.29
C LEU A 463 0.21 2.89 14.30
N PRO A 464 0.85 1.75 13.94
CA PRO A 464 1.86 1.06 14.74
C PRO A 464 3.04 2.01 15.09
N LEU A 465 3.21 2.40 16.37
CA LEU A 465 4.21 3.42 16.76
C LEU A 465 5.58 2.80 17.05
N THR A 466 5.59 1.57 17.53
CA THR A 466 6.81 0.83 17.90
C THR A 466 6.84 -0.58 17.34
N ALA A 467 5.70 -1.09 16.86
CA ALA A 467 5.58 -2.44 16.35
C ALA A 467 6.35 -2.57 15.02
N PRO A 468 7.26 -3.56 14.88
CA PRO A 468 8.05 -3.72 13.66
C PRO A 468 7.23 -4.06 12.41
N GLY A 469 7.76 -3.69 11.23
CA GLY A 469 7.13 -3.99 9.95
C GLY A 469 5.79 -3.27 9.79
N LEU A 470 4.78 -3.98 9.29
CA LEU A 470 3.39 -3.49 9.21
C LEU A 470 2.64 -3.54 10.56
N GLY A 471 3.28 -4.05 11.62
CA GLY A 471 2.68 -4.14 12.94
C GLY A 471 1.57 -5.17 13.10
N ILE A 472 1.40 -6.08 12.14
CA ILE A 472 0.36 -7.11 12.12
C ILE A 472 0.90 -8.51 11.85
N GLU A 473 0.16 -9.52 12.30
CA GLU A 473 0.30 -10.92 11.93
C GLU A 473 -1.04 -11.48 11.46
N LEU A 474 -1.03 -12.48 10.59
CA LEU A 474 -2.27 -13.13 10.15
C LEU A 474 -2.88 -13.95 11.27
N ASN A 475 -4.19 -13.87 11.42
CA ASN A 475 -4.96 -14.79 12.23
C ASN A 475 -5.30 -16.03 11.41
N GLU A 476 -4.43 -17.05 11.46
CA GLU A 476 -4.54 -18.26 10.63
C GLU A 476 -5.92 -18.92 10.66
N GLU A 477 -6.54 -19.03 11.84
CA GLU A 477 -7.85 -19.66 12.01
C GLU A 477 -8.94 -18.91 11.22
N VAL A 478 -8.97 -17.58 11.32
CA VAL A 478 -9.95 -16.74 10.64
C VAL A 478 -9.67 -16.68 9.14
N VAL A 479 -8.40 -16.55 8.73
CA VAL A 479 -8.03 -16.57 7.31
C VAL A 479 -8.49 -17.87 6.65
N LYS A 480 -8.28 -19.03 7.30
CA LYS A 480 -8.72 -20.34 6.78
C LYS A 480 -10.24 -20.45 6.61
N GLN A 481 -11.03 -19.81 7.49
CA GLN A 481 -12.50 -19.76 7.38
C GLN A 481 -12.97 -18.96 6.16
N HIS A 482 -12.19 -17.95 5.76
CA HIS A 482 -12.53 -17.02 4.68
C HIS A 482 -11.69 -17.20 3.41
N LEU A 483 -11.09 -18.38 3.22
CA LEU A 483 -10.44 -18.72 1.95
C LEU A 483 -11.45 -18.82 0.82
N HIS A 484 -11.05 -18.38 -0.37
CA HIS A 484 -11.87 -18.42 -1.57
C HIS A 484 -12.42 -19.83 -1.84
N PRO A 485 -13.70 -20.01 -2.22
CA PRO A 485 -14.29 -21.34 -2.41
C PRO A 485 -13.56 -22.21 -3.43
N THR A 486 -13.02 -21.59 -4.49
CA THR A 486 -12.32 -22.30 -5.58
C THR A 486 -10.83 -22.49 -5.33
N ASP A 487 -10.27 -21.91 -4.27
CA ASP A 487 -8.86 -22.04 -3.91
C ASP A 487 -8.69 -22.05 -2.39
N LYS A 488 -8.43 -23.23 -1.85
CA LYS A 488 -8.22 -23.47 -0.42
C LYS A 488 -6.74 -23.54 -0.03
N THR A 489 -5.84 -23.12 -0.91
CA THR A 489 -4.40 -23.07 -0.64
C THR A 489 -4.13 -22.11 0.52
N TYR A 490 -3.36 -22.57 1.51
CA TYR A 490 -2.90 -21.73 2.62
C TYR A 490 -1.39 -21.80 2.75
N PHE A 491 -0.70 -20.88 2.08
CA PHE A 491 0.76 -20.75 2.10
C PHE A 491 1.51 -22.07 1.91
N GLU A 492 1.03 -22.90 0.97
CA GLU A 492 1.74 -24.09 0.52
C GLU A 492 2.99 -23.68 -0.28
N PRO A 493 4.08 -24.49 -0.24
CA PRO A 493 5.27 -24.23 -1.05
C PRO A 493 4.95 -24.14 -2.55
N THR A 494 5.60 -23.23 -3.26
CA THR A 494 5.37 -23.01 -4.70
C THR A 494 6.62 -23.26 -5.57
N PRO A 495 7.27 -24.44 -5.48
CA PRO A 495 8.56 -24.70 -6.13
C PRO A 495 8.53 -24.56 -7.66
N GLN A 496 7.37 -24.74 -8.29
CA GLN A 496 7.16 -24.58 -9.72
C GLN A 496 7.45 -23.16 -10.25
N TRP A 497 7.57 -22.17 -9.37
CA TRP A 497 7.88 -20.78 -9.70
C TRP A 497 9.33 -20.38 -9.40
N ASN A 498 10.16 -21.28 -8.87
CA ASN A 498 11.54 -20.94 -8.47
C ASN A 498 12.45 -20.65 -9.67
N GLU A 499 12.26 -21.37 -10.78
CA GLU A 499 13.19 -21.35 -11.92
C GLU A 499 12.57 -20.77 -13.20
N LYS A 500 11.28 -20.42 -13.20
CA LYS A 500 10.58 -19.91 -14.39
C LYS A 500 11.01 -18.48 -14.72
N ARG A 501 11.94 -18.31 -15.66
CA ARG A 501 12.48 -17.00 -16.09
C ARG A 501 12.36 -16.81 -17.61
N SER A 502 12.39 -15.56 -18.02
CA SER A 502 12.52 -15.10 -19.41
C SER A 502 13.73 -14.17 -19.55
N HIS A 503 14.12 -13.84 -20.78
CA HIS A 503 15.14 -12.82 -21.02
C HIS A 503 14.52 -11.42 -20.86
N ASP A 504 14.56 -10.89 -19.64
CA ASP A 504 13.80 -9.71 -19.19
C ASP A 504 14.44 -8.35 -19.55
N ARG A 505 15.17 -8.27 -20.65
CA ARG A 505 15.80 -7.02 -21.08
C ARG A 505 14.80 -6.20 -21.89
N ILE A 506 14.67 -4.90 -21.58
CA ILE A 506 13.75 -3.96 -22.25
C ILE A 506 14.45 -2.93 -23.16
N PHE A 507 15.77 -3.07 -23.37
CA PHE A 507 16.60 -2.16 -24.16
C PHE A 507 17.67 -2.94 -24.94
N SER A 508 18.26 -2.33 -25.98
CA SER A 508 19.27 -2.96 -26.84
C SER A 508 20.67 -2.83 -26.26
#